data_AF-A0A0S8J954-F1
#
_entry.id   AF-A0A0S8J954-F1
#
_cell.length_a   1.000
_cell.length_b   1.000
_cell.length_c   1.000
_cell.angle_alpha   90.00
_cell.angle_beta   90.00
_cell.angle_gamma   90.00
#
_symmetry.space_group_name_H-M   'P 1'
#
loop_
_entity.id
_entity.type
_entity.pdbx_description
1 polymer ?
#
loop_
_entity_poly.entity_id
_entity_poly.type
_entity_poly.pdbx_seq_one_letter_code
_entity_poly.pdbx_strand_id
1 'polypeptide(L)'
;MLKPKKRITRQQIKEDKLIAFTAKASNFYDRNSRNILAGAGIIVVLAVVVGFFINNRVQAEKVATFELLLAKIEIGQQNYDTAAQKLTQVIETYSGTRSAGDAQFFLGNVQLAMQDWSGARTAFQQYLDRYGKDPQFSAAAITGLGFADEHEKKFLDAAEHYLEAADSYPDEYNAPQYLLDAGRCFALAGETSKAHDAFQLIVKRYPESAQNQKAEDELNRW
;
A
#
# COMPACT_ATOMS: atom_id res chain seq x y z
N MET A 1 78.08 13.99 -23.15
CA MET A 1 77.81 13.27 -21.88
C MET A 1 76.47 13.73 -21.34
N LEU A 2 75.45 12.88 -21.37
CA LEU A 2 74.09 13.21 -20.90
C LEU A 2 74.05 13.01 -19.37
N LYS A 3 73.69 14.06 -18.60
CA LYS A 3 73.59 14.00 -17.14
C LYS A 3 72.53 12.96 -16.72
N PRO A 4 72.75 12.19 -15.64
CA PRO A 4 71.80 11.15 -15.22
C PRO A 4 70.47 11.79 -14.76
N LYS A 5 69.36 11.29 -15.33
CA LYS A 5 68.00 11.76 -15.04
C LYS A 5 67.61 11.35 -13.62
N LYS A 6 67.40 12.35 -12.74
CA LYS A 6 66.99 12.16 -11.34
C LYS A 6 65.71 11.32 -11.29
N ARG A 7 65.78 10.12 -10.69
CA ARG A 7 64.61 9.21 -10.56
C ARG A 7 63.67 9.77 -9.50
N ILE A 8 62.51 10.28 -9.92
CA ILE A 8 61.45 10.71 -9.02
C ILE A 8 60.80 9.45 -8.42
N THR A 9 60.77 9.36 -7.09
CA THR A 9 60.20 8.21 -6.39
C THR A 9 58.67 8.27 -6.44
N ARG A 10 57.97 7.13 -6.54
CA ARG A 10 56.49 7.07 -6.59
C ARG A 10 55.80 7.83 -5.45
N GLN A 11 56.47 7.95 -4.30
CA GLN A 11 55.97 8.68 -3.14
C GLN A 11 55.97 10.21 -3.36
N GLN A 12 57.02 10.77 -3.96
CA GLN A 12 57.11 12.19 -4.29
C GLN A 12 56.07 12.61 -5.35
N ILE A 13 55.81 11.75 -6.33
CA ILE A 13 54.74 11.98 -7.32
C ILE A 13 53.36 11.99 -6.65
N LYS A 14 53.16 11.18 -5.60
CA LYS A 14 51.91 11.18 -4.82
C LYS A 14 51.80 12.44 -3.96
N GLU A 15 52.88 12.87 -3.30
CA GLU A 15 52.94 14.11 -2.52
C GLU A 15 52.66 15.35 -3.39
N ASP A 16 53.30 15.47 -4.55
CA ASP A 16 53.07 16.61 -5.47
C ASP A 16 51.63 16.65 -5.99
N LYS A 17 51.02 15.49 -6.28
CA LYS A 17 49.61 15.41 -6.69
C LYS A 17 48.67 15.79 -5.56
N LEU A 18 48.98 15.41 -4.31
CA LEU A 18 48.20 15.78 -3.15
C LEU A 18 48.31 17.29 -2.88
N ILE A 19 49.51 17.87 -2.95
CA ILE A 19 49.73 19.31 -2.78
C ILE A 19 49.04 20.11 -3.90
N ALA A 20 49.11 19.64 -5.15
CA ALA A 20 48.41 20.27 -6.26
C ALA A 20 46.88 20.16 -6.12
N PHE A 21 46.39 19.04 -5.58
CA PHE A 21 44.97 18.86 -5.29
C PHE A 21 44.50 19.77 -4.16
N THR A 22 45.24 19.87 -3.05
CA THR A 22 44.88 20.74 -1.93
C THR A 22 44.94 22.21 -2.33
N ALA A 23 45.95 22.63 -3.11
CA ALA A 23 46.04 23.98 -3.64
C ALA A 23 44.88 24.31 -4.60
N LYS A 24 44.47 23.36 -5.45
CA LYS A 24 43.28 23.52 -6.31
C LYS A 24 41.99 23.57 -5.50
N ALA A 25 41.84 22.73 -4.48
CA ALA A 25 40.68 22.71 -3.59
C ALA A 25 40.57 24.01 -2.76
N SER A 26 41.69 24.51 -2.22
CA SER A 26 41.76 25.80 -1.51
C SER A 26 41.37 26.93 -2.44
N ASN A 27 42.00 27.05 -3.61
CA ASN A 27 41.68 28.10 -4.58
C ASN A 27 40.22 28.04 -5.07
N PHE A 28 39.65 26.84 -5.22
CA PHE A 28 38.25 26.67 -5.57
C PHE A 28 37.33 27.12 -4.42
N TYR A 29 37.63 26.74 -3.19
CA TYR A 29 36.90 27.19 -2.01
C TYR A 29 37.01 28.71 -1.85
N ASP A 30 38.19 29.30 -1.92
CA ASP A 30 38.37 30.74 -1.73
C ASP A 30 37.58 31.55 -2.78
N ARG A 31 37.57 31.09 -4.03
CA ARG A 31 36.81 31.72 -5.13
C ARG A 31 35.30 31.50 -5.04
N ASN A 32 34.85 30.35 -4.53
CA ASN A 32 33.44 29.94 -4.53
C ASN A 32 32.82 29.85 -3.12
N SER A 33 33.53 30.30 -2.08
CA SER A 33 33.18 30.14 -0.66
C SER A 33 31.79 30.68 -0.35
N ARG A 34 31.45 31.85 -0.92
CA ARG A 34 30.12 32.45 -0.79
C ARG A 34 29.01 31.55 -1.32
N ASN A 35 29.19 30.92 -2.48
CA ASN A 35 28.20 30.02 -3.08
C ASN A 35 28.13 28.67 -2.36
N ILE A 36 29.28 28.16 -1.88
CA ILE A 36 29.35 26.93 -1.08
C ILE A 36 28.62 27.12 0.25
N LEU A 37 28.87 28.24 0.95
CA LEU A 37 28.20 28.58 2.20
C LEU A 37 26.71 28.83 1.99
N ALA A 38 26.32 29.51 0.91
CA ALA A 38 24.91 29.69 0.55
C ALA A 38 24.23 28.33 0.29
N GLY A 39 24.86 27.45 -0.49
CA GLY A 39 24.35 26.10 -0.76
C GLY A 39 24.24 25.25 0.50
N ALA A 40 25.26 25.27 1.37
CA ALA A 40 25.23 24.59 2.66
C ALA A 40 24.09 25.13 3.56
N GLY A 41 23.89 26.44 3.60
CA GLY A 41 22.78 27.07 4.32
C GLY A 41 21.42 26.61 3.82
N ILE A 42 21.22 26.53 2.49
CA ILE A 42 19.99 26.02 1.88
C ILE A 42 19.75 24.56 2.31
N ILE A 43 20.78 23.71 2.28
CA ILE A 43 20.66 22.31 2.69
C ILE A 43 20.23 22.19 4.16
N VAL A 44 20.81 23.00 5.06
CA VAL A 44 20.43 23.02 6.48
C VAL A 44 18.97 23.45 6.65
N VAL A 45 18.54 24.50 5.96
CA VAL A 45 17.13 24.96 6.00
C VAL A 45 16.19 23.87 5.49
N LEU A 46 16.52 23.22 4.36
CA LEU A 46 15.74 22.11 3.83
C LEU A 46 15.66 20.93 4.83
N ALA A 47 16.77 20.58 5.48
CA ALA A 47 16.79 19.52 6.48
C ALA A 47 15.90 19.84 7.69
N VAL A 48 15.92 21.09 8.17
CA VAL A 48 15.04 21.55 9.27
C VAL A 48 13.58 21.51 8.85
N VAL A 49 13.25 21.98 7.65
CA VAL A 49 11.88 21.96 7.12
C VAL A 49 11.37 20.52 7.00
N VAL A 50 12.16 19.62 6.39
CA VAL A 50 11.83 18.20 6.28
C VAL A 50 11.66 17.57 7.66
N GLY A 51 12.57 17.86 8.60
CA GLY A 51 12.48 17.39 9.98
C GLY A 51 11.20 17.86 10.69
N PHE A 52 10.81 19.11 10.49
CA PHE A 52 9.55 19.66 11.00
C PHE A 52 8.33 18.93 10.43
N PHE A 53 8.28 18.70 9.11
CA PHE A 53 7.20 17.96 8.47
C PHE A 53 7.14 16.49 8.92
N ILE A 54 8.29 15.82 9.07
CA ILE A 54 8.35 14.45 9.59
C ILE A 54 7.84 14.42 11.04
N ASN A 55 8.30 15.33 11.90
CA ASN A 55 7.86 15.39 13.29
C ASN A 55 6.36 15.66 13.37
N ASN A 56 5.85 16.60 12.57
CA ASN A 56 4.43 16.90 12.52
C ASN A 56 3.60 15.69 12.08
N ARG A 57 4.05 14.95 11.05
CA ARG A 57 3.39 13.71 10.60
C ARG A 57 3.43 12.60 11.65
N VAL A 58 4.54 12.42 12.36
CA VAL A 58 4.66 11.41 13.43
C VAL A 58 3.72 11.73 14.59
N GLN A 59 3.56 13.01 14.95
CA GLN A 59 2.60 13.40 15.99
C GLN A 59 1.16 13.20 15.53
N ALA A 60 0.83 13.59 14.29
CA ALA A 60 -0.48 13.33 13.70
C ALA A 60 -0.81 11.84 13.70
N GLU A 61 0.14 10.97 13.32
CA GLU A 61 -0.04 9.52 13.36
C GLU A 61 -0.37 9.02 14.77
N LYS A 62 0.35 9.45 15.80
CA LYS A 62 0.11 9.00 17.18
C LYS A 62 -1.30 9.34 17.67
N VAL A 63 -1.78 10.54 17.39
CA VAL A 63 -3.12 10.97 17.77
C VAL A 63 -4.17 10.21 16.95
N ALA A 64 -3.95 10.08 15.65
CA ALA A 64 -4.82 9.32 14.75
C ALA A 64 -4.94 7.85 15.19
N THR A 65 -3.85 7.22 15.64
CA THR A 65 -3.88 5.84 16.17
C THR A 65 -4.77 5.73 17.41
N PHE A 66 -4.72 6.71 18.31
CA PHE A 66 -5.58 6.72 19.50
C PHE A 66 -7.05 6.91 19.14
N GLU A 67 -7.36 7.84 18.22
CA GLU A 67 -8.74 8.04 17.76
C GLU A 67 -9.28 6.83 16.98
N LEU A 68 -8.44 6.21 16.14
CA LEU A 68 -8.77 4.96 15.47
C LEU A 68 -9.06 3.84 16.47
N LEU A 69 -8.30 3.75 17.57
CA LEU A 69 -8.57 2.78 18.63
C LEU A 69 -9.95 3.00 19.24
N LEU A 70 -10.33 4.24 19.52
CA LEU A 70 -11.68 4.56 20.03
C LEU A 70 -12.76 4.17 19.04
N ALA A 71 -12.56 4.42 17.74
CA ALA A 71 -13.49 3.96 16.71
C ALA A 71 -13.63 2.42 16.67
N LYS A 72 -12.52 1.69 16.81
CA LYS A 72 -12.52 0.22 16.86
C LYS A 72 -13.26 -0.33 18.09
N ILE A 73 -13.23 0.38 19.22
CA ILE A 73 -14.01 0.02 20.41
C ILE A 73 -15.51 0.09 20.10
N GLU A 74 -15.97 1.15 19.42
CA GLU A 74 -17.36 1.28 19.00
C GLU A 74 -17.78 0.17 18.03
N ILE A 75 -16.91 -0.22 17.10
CA ILE A 75 -17.12 -1.39 16.22
C ILE A 75 -17.34 -2.65 17.06
N GLY A 76 -16.48 -2.90 18.05
CA GLY A 76 -16.59 -4.06 18.94
C GLY A 76 -17.87 -4.05 19.79
N GLN A 77 -18.43 -2.88 20.06
CA GLN A 77 -19.73 -2.70 20.74
C GLN A 77 -20.91 -2.71 19.76
N GLN A 78 -20.68 -2.87 18.47
CA GLN A 78 -21.67 -2.81 17.40
C GLN A 78 -22.39 -1.45 17.28
N ASN A 79 -21.80 -0.39 17.83
CA ASN A 79 -22.28 0.98 17.70
C ASN A 79 -21.85 1.55 16.35
N TYR A 80 -22.36 1.00 15.25
CA TYR A 80 -21.86 1.26 13.90
C TYR A 80 -22.00 2.72 13.46
N ASP A 81 -23.08 3.41 13.83
CA ASP A 81 -23.24 4.85 13.55
C ASP A 81 -22.13 5.69 14.21
N THR A 82 -21.87 5.45 15.50
CA THR A 82 -20.81 6.14 16.26
C THR A 82 -19.42 5.79 15.70
N ALA A 83 -19.21 4.52 15.35
CA ALA A 83 -17.98 4.07 14.73
C ALA A 83 -17.73 4.79 13.40
N ALA A 84 -18.73 4.86 12.52
CA ALA A 84 -18.63 5.55 11.23
C ALA A 84 -18.26 7.02 11.42
N GLN A 85 -18.90 7.72 12.36
CA GLN A 85 -18.57 9.13 12.66
C GLN A 85 -17.11 9.31 13.12
N LYS A 86 -16.65 8.47 14.05
CA LYS A 86 -15.25 8.52 14.54
C LYS A 86 -14.24 8.19 13.45
N LEU A 87 -14.52 7.21 12.59
CA LEU A 87 -13.65 6.84 11.47
C LEU A 87 -13.55 7.98 10.46
N THR A 88 -14.67 8.59 10.09
CA THR A 88 -14.70 9.76 9.21
C THR A 88 -13.88 10.91 9.80
N GLN A 89 -14.01 11.18 11.10
CA GLN A 89 -13.20 12.20 11.78
C GLN A 89 -11.70 11.92 11.66
N VAL A 90 -11.27 10.65 11.81
CA VAL A 90 -9.86 10.26 11.66
C VAL A 90 -9.38 10.49 10.22
N ILE A 91 -10.18 10.10 9.24
CA ILE A 91 -9.87 10.22 7.80
C ILE A 91 -9.71 11.69 7.39
N GLU A 92 -10.63 12.55 7.82
CA GLU A 92 -10.63 13.98 7.47
C GLU A 92 -9.53 14.75 8.19
N THR A 93 -9.35 14.51 9.49
CA THR A 93 -8.41 15.27 10.33
C THR A 93 -6.95 14.85 10.10
N TYR A 94 -6.72 13.55 9.91
CA TYR A 94 -5.38 12.97 9.84
C TYR A 94 -5.06 12.36 8.48
N SER A 95 -5.61 12.93 7.39
CA SER A 95 -5.39 12.41 6.04
C SER A 95 -3.90 12.22 5.72
N GLY A 96 -3.58 11.08 5.08
CA GLY A 96 -2.21 10.71 4.75
C GLY A 96 -1.39 10.04 5.87
N THR A 97 -1.95 9.89 7.06
CA THR A 97 -1.45 8.97 8.09
C THR A 97 -1.77 7.52 7.72
N ARG A 98 -1.04 6.54 8.28
CA ARG A 98 -1.37 5.12 8.16
C ARG A 98 -2.71 4.85 8.85
N SER A 99 -2.93 5.45 10.03
CA SER A 99 -4.18 5.34 10.77
C SER A 99 -5.40 5.83 9.99
N ALA A 100 -5.27 6.88 9.16
CA ALA A 100 -6.35 7.31 8.26
C ALA A 100 -6.65 6.27 7.16
N GLY A 101 -5.62 5.56 6.67
CA GLY A 101 -5.81 4.44 5.75
C GLY A 101 -6.53 3.26 6.41
N ASP A 102 -6.10 2.87 7.60
CA ASP A 102 -6.81 1.86 8.39
C ASP A 102 -8.26 2.29 8.65
N ALA A 103 -8.49 3.55 9.05
CA ALA A 103 -9.82 4.09 9.29
C ALA A 103 -10.71 4.01 8.04
N GLN A 104 -10.15 4.32 6.87
CA GLN A 104 -10.85 4.21 5.58
C GLN A 104 -11.30 2.77 5.30
N PHE A 105 -10.43 1.78 5.55
CA PHE A 105 -10.77 0.36 5.40
C PHE A 105 -11.85 -0.07 6.40
N PHE A 106 -11.70 0.30 7.68
CA PHE A 106 -12.71 -0.03 8.70
C PHE A 106 -14.05 0.66 8.44
N LEU A 107 -14.06 1.85 7.83
CA LEU A 107 -15.29 2.53 7.46
C LEU A 107 -16.06 1.71 6.42
N GLY A 108 -15.38 1.14 5.43
CA GLY A 108 -16.00 0.22 4.47
C GLY A 108 -16.64 -0.99 5.17
N ASN A 109 -15.92 -1.62 6.11
CA ASN A 109 -16.45 -2.74 6.89
C ASN A 109 -17.67 -2.36 7.74
N VAL A 110 -17.64 -1.18 8.36
CA VAL A 110 -18.78 -0.65 9.15
C VAL A 110 -19.98 -0.41 8.25
N GLN A 111 -19.77 0.16 7.06
CA GLN A 111 -20.84 0.39 6.09
C GLN A 111 -21.43 -0.93 5.56
N LEU A 112 -20.62 -1.97 5.34
CA LEU A 112 -21.13 -3.31 5.06
C LEU A 112 -22.00 -3.84 6.19
N ALA A 113 -21.56 -3.69 7.45
CA ALA A 113 -22.34 -4.12 8.62
C ALA A 113 -23.67 -3.37 8.75
N MET A 114 -23.71 -2.11 8.31
CA MET A 114 -24.92 -1.27 8.24
C MET A 114 -25.77 -1.53 6.98
N GLN A 115 -25.34 -2.43 6.08
CA GLN A 115 -25.96 -2.69 4.78
C GLN A 115 -25.97 -1.46 3.85
N ASP A 116 -25.11 -0.48 4.10
CA ASP A 116 -24.85 0.62 3.17
C ASP A 116 -23.82 0.16 2.12
N TRP A 117 -24.29 -0.61 1.15
CA TRP A 117 -23.46 -1.14 0.06
C TRP A 117 -22.79 -0.04 -0.76
N SER A 118 -23.49 1.08 -0.94
CA SER A 118 -22.99 2.23 -1.70
C SER A 118 -21.86 2.96 -0.97
N GLY A 119 -22.03 3.19 0.33
CA GLY A 119 -21.01 3.76 1.19
C GLY A 119 -19.81 2.85 1.26
N ALA A 120 -20.03 1.55 1.51
CA ALA A 120 -18.96 0.56 1.60
C ALA A 120 -18.08 0.53 0.36
N ARG A 121 -18.69 0.51 -0.83
CA ARG A 121 -17.93 0.59 -2.09
C ARG A 121 -17.10 1.86 -2.19
N THR A 122 -17.70 2.99 -1.86
CA THR A 122 -17.00 4.28 -1.88
C THR A 122 -15.81 4.25 -0.92
N ALA A 123 -15.98 3.71 0.28
CA ALA A 123 -14.92 3.67 1.28
C ALA A 123 -13.79 2.71 0.90
N PHE A 124 -14.09 1.51 0.41
CA PHE A 124 -13.07 0.57 -0.05
C PHE A 124 -12.33 1.06 -1.30
N GLN A 125 -13.02 1.67 -2.26
CA GLN A 125 -12.35 2.26 -3.43
C GLN A 125 -11.38 3.37 -3.00
N GLN A 126 -11.81 4.25 -2.10
CA GLN A 126 -10.95 5.29 -1.55
C GLN A 126 -9.75 4.72 -0.77
N TYR A 127 -9.92 3.57 -0.11
CA TYR A 127 -8.81 2.85 0.53
C TYR A 127 -7.80 2.38 -0.52
N LEU A 128 -8.26 1.69 -1.55
CA LEU A 128 -7.41 1.16 -2.62
C LEU A 128 -6.65 2.29 -3.35
N ASP A 129 -7.34 3.37 -3.70
CA ASP A 129 -6.77 4.49 -4.45
C ASP A 129 -5.68 5.25 -3.66
N ARG A 130 -5.85 5.39 -2.34
CA ARG A 130 -5.02 6.30 -1.52
C ARG A 130 -4.07 5.59 -0.57
N TYR A 131 -4.42 4.39 -0.12
CA TYR A 131 -3.79 3.71 1.01
C TYR A 131 -3.43 2.24 0.75
N GLY A 132 -3.91 1.62 -0.34
CA GLY A 132 -3.76 0.21 -0.71
C GLY A 132 -2.32 -0.27 -0.93
N LYS A 133 -1.53 -0.27 0.16
CA LYS A 133 -0.13 -0.71 0.19
C LYS A 133 0.04 -2.02 0.95
N ASP A 134 -0.90 -2.33 1.82
CA ASP A 134 -0.91 -3.57 2.58
C ASP A 134 -1.67 -4.63 1.75
N PRO A 135 -1.01 -5.73 1.32
CA PRO A 135 -1.64 -6.73 0.47
C PRO A 135 -2.92 -7.30 1.07
N GLN A 136 -2.89 -7.66 2.36
CA GLN A 136 -4.01 -8.28 3.05
C GLN A 136 -5.22 -7.36 3.14
N PHE A 137 -5.01 -6.09 3.48
CA PHE A 137 -6.11 -5.13 3.55
C PHE A 137 -6.62 -4.75 2.15
N SER A 138 -5.75 -4.77 1.14
CA SER A 138 -6.14 -4.48 -0.23
C SER A 138 -6.97 -5.63 -0.82
N ALA A 139 -6.55 -6.88 -0.63
CA ALA A 139 -7.34 -8.07 -0.97
C ALA A 139 -8.71 -8.01 -0.26
N ALA A 140 -8.71 -7.77 1.05
CA ALA A 140 -9.95 -7.65 1.82
C ALA A 140 -10.84 -6.51 1.32
N ALA A 141 -10.29 -5.35 0.96
CA ALA A 141 -11.06 -4.22 0.42
C ALA A 141 -11.68 -4.55 -0.94
N ILE A 142 -10.94 -5.17 -1.85
CA ILE A 142 -11.46 -5.63 -3.15
C ILE A 142 -12.59 -6.65 -2.92
N THR A 143 -12.41 -7.61 -2.00
CA THR A 143 -13.50 -8.54 -1.68
C THR A 143 -14.70 -7.87 -1.00
N GLY A 144 -14.48 -6.78 -0.28
CA GLY A 144 -15.54 -5.94 0.28
C GLY A 144 -16.36 -5.23 -0.81
N LEU A 145 -15.71 -4.81 -1.92
CA LEU A 145 -16.40 -4.34 -3.12
C LEU A 145 -17.27 -5.46 -3.70
N GLY A 146 -16.68 -6.64 -3.90
CA GLY A 146 -17.40 -7.80 -4.43
C GLY A 146 -18.60 -8.20 -3.57
N PHE A 147 -18.45 -8.17 -2.25
CA PHE A 147 -19.52 -8.47 -1.30
C PHE A 147 -20.66 -7.46 -1.37
N ALA A 148 -20.35 -6.17 -1.46
CA ALA A 148 -21.36 -5.13 -1.63
C ALA A 148 -22.15 -5.30 -2.95
N ASP A 149 -21.46 -5.64 -4.03
CA ASP A 149 -22.09 -5.88 -5.33
C ASP A 149 -22.94 -7.16 -5.36
N GLU A 150 -22.48 -8.23 -4.72
CA GLU A 150 -23.23 -9.47 -4.59
C GLU A 150 -24.55 -9.25 -3.83
N HIS A 151 -24.52 -8.48 -2.75
CA HIS A 151 -25.72 -8.13 -1.98
C HIS A 151 -26.73 -7.28 -2.77
N GLU A 152 -26.27 -6.50 -3.75
CA GLU A 152 -27.11 -5.78 -4.70
C GLU A 152 -27.47 -6.60 -5.95
N LYS A 153 -27.12 -7.90 -5.98
CA LYS A 153 -27.34 -8.83 -7.10
C LYS A 153 -26.61 -8.45 -8.39
N LYS A 154 -25.56 -7.63 -8.28
CA LYS A 154 -24.64 -7.32 -9.39
C LYS A 154 -23.59 -8.42 -9.49
N PHE A 155 -24.04 -9.63 -9.79
CA PHE A 155 -23.21 -10.83 -9.69
C PHE A 155 -22.00 -10.80 -10.64
N LEU A 156 -22.12 -10.16 -11.81
CA LEU A 156 -20.99 -10.02 -12.72
C LEU A 156 -19.89 -9.13 -12.11
N ASP A 157 -20.25 -7.94 -11.61
CA ASP A 157 -19.31 -7.02 -10.97
C ASP A 157 -18.67 -7.65 -9.71
N ALA A 158 -19.49 -8.36 -8.91
CA ALA A 158 -19.02 -9.09 -7.74
C ALA A 158 -17.96 -10.15 -8.11
N ALA A 159 -18.22 -10.92 -9.16
CA ALA A 159 -17.32 -11.96 -9.62
C ALA A 159 -15.98 -11.39 -10.10
N GLU A 160 -16.00 -10.27 -10.84
CA GLU A 160 -14.79 -9.61 -11.31
C GLU A 160 -13.94 -9.08 -10.14
N HIS A 161 -14.56 -8.49 -9.10
CA HIS A 161 -13.81 -8.08 -7.89
C HIS A 161 -13.21 -9.27 -7.15
N TYR A 162 -13.96 -10.38 -6.96
CA TYR A 162 -13.40 -11.57 -6.31
C TYR A 162 -12.24 -12.19 -7.11
N LEU A 163 -12.35 -12.21 -8.44
CA LEU A 163 -11.29 -12.67 -9.31
C LEU A 163 -10.05 -11.75 -9.23
N GLU A 164 -10.26 -10.42 -9.22
CA GLU A 164 -9.18 -9.44 -9.05
C GLU A 164 -8.42 -9.66 -7.74
N ALA A 165 -9.13 -9.91 -6.64
CA ALA A 165 -8.50 -10.20 -5.35
C ALA A 165 -7.65 -11.48 -5.42
N ALA A 166 -8.16 -12.54 -6.05
CA ALA A 166 -7.44 -13.81 -6.21
C ALA A 166 -6.21 -13.71 -7.12
N ASP A 167 -6.29 -12.91 -8.19
CA ASP A 167 -5.20 -12.75 -9.15
C ASP A 167 -4.14 -11.74 -8.68
N SER A 168 -4.54 -10.70 -7.95
CA SER A 168 -3.62 -9.72 -7.37
C SER A 168 -2.86 -10.28 -6.17
N TYR A 169 -3.49 -11.20 -5.43
CA TYR A 169 -2.95 -11.76 -4.18
C TYR A 169 -3.03 -13.29 -4.16
N PRO A 170 -2.39 -14.00 -5.11
CA PRO A 170 -2.54 -15.46 -5.26
C PRO A 170 -1.89 -16.26 -4.11
N ASP A 171 -0.92 -15.67 -3.41
CA ASP A 171 -0.23 -16.35 -2.29
C ASP A 171 -1.00 -16.20 -0.96
N GLU A 172 -2.10 -15.45 -0.92
CA GLU A 172 -2.90 -15.32 0.29
C GLU A 172 -3.66 -16.60 0.60
N TYR A 173 -3.75 -16.92 1.89
CA TYR A 173 -4.50 -18.08 2.38
C TYR A 173 -5.96 -18.10 1.89
N ASN A 174 -6.56 -16.94 1.67
CA ASN A 174 -7.95 -16.80 1.22
C ASN A 174 -8.10 -16.74 -0.31
N ALA A 175 -7.03 -16.70 -1.10
CA ALA A 175 -7.11 -16.67 -2.57
C ALA A 175 -7.99 -17.80 -3.16
N PRO A 176 -7.97 -19.06 -2.66
CA PRO A 176 -8.88 -20.10 -3.13
C PRO A 176 -10.35 -19.79 -2.82
N GLN A 177 -10.63 -19.12 -1.70
CA GLN A 177 -11.97 -18.71 -1.34
C GLN A 177 -12.48 -17.60 -2.26
N TYR A 178 -11.62 -16.65 -2.61
CA TYR A 178 -11.96 -15.58 -3.56
C TYR A 178 -12.31 -16.15 -4.94
N LEU A 179 -11.54 -17.11 -5.46
CA LEU A 179 -11.90 -17.80 -6.70
C LEU A 179 -13.23 -18.58 -6.59
N LEU A 180 -13.52 -19.18 -5.43
CA LEU A 180 -14.76 -19.91 -5.23
C LEU A 180 -15.96 -18.97 -5.26
N ASP A 181 -15.83 -17.80 -4.63
CA ASP A 181 -16.85 -16.76 -4.63
C ASP A 181 -17.01 -16.11 -6.02
N ALA A 182 -15.92 -15.92 -6.75
CA ALA A 182 -15.94 -15.50 -8.16
C ALA A 182 -16.70 -16.51 -9.04
N GLY A 183 -16.36 -17.80 -8.95
CA GLY A 183 -17.03 -18.86 -9.70
C GLY A 183 -18.52 -18.95 -9.40
N ARG A 184 -18.91 -18.86 -8.11
CA ARG A 184 -20.32 -18.78 -7.69
C ARG A 184 -21.02 -17.59 -8.33
N CYS A 185 -20.43 -16.41 -8.24
CA CYS A 185 -21.03 -15.18 -8.77
C CYS A 185 -21.14 -15.20 -10.31
N PHE A 186 -20.13 -15.70 -11.03
CA PHE A 186 -20.22 -15.90 -12.47
C PHE A 186 -21.34 -16.87 -12.85
N ALA A 187 -21.51 -17.97 -12.12
CA ALA A 187 -22.60 -18.91 -12.35
C ALA A 187 -23.98 -18.25 -12.13
N LEU A 188 -24.13 -17.46 -11.07
CA LEU A 188 -25.35 -16.68 -10.81
C LEU A 188 -25.62 -15.60 -11.87
N ALA A 189 -24.57 -15.05 -12.48
CA ALA A 189 -24.66 -14.12 -13.60
C ALA A 189 -24.97 -14.81 -14.95
N GLY A 190 -24.94 -16.14 -15.03
CA GLY A 190 -25.10 -16.92 -16.26
C GLY A 190 -23.82 -17.07 -17.09
N GLU A 191 -22.67 -16.62 -16.57
CA GLU A 191 -21.36 -16.70 -17.21
C GLU A 191 -20.69 -18.06 -16.95
N THR A 192 -21.31 -19.15 -17.44
CA THR A 192 -20.88 -20.53 -17.14
C THR A 192 -19.41 -20.80 -17.51
N SER A 193 -18.93 -20.26 -18.64
CA SER A 193 -17.52 -20.44 -19.04
C SER A 193 -16.56 -19.81 -18.02
N LYS A 194 -16.84 -18.59 -17.56
CA LYS A 194 -16.00 -17.91 -16.57
C LYS A 194 -16.07 -18.59 -15.20
N ALA A 195 -17.25 -19.09 -14.82
CA ALA A 195 -17.40 -19.89 -13.62
C ALA A 195 -16.51 -21.14 -13.67
N HIS A 196 -16.45 -21.79 -14.84
CA HIS A 196 -15.60 -22.98 -15.06
C HIS A 196 -14.14 -22.64 -14.84
N ASP A 197 -13.69 -21.57 -15.49
CA ASP A 197 -12.30 -21.15 -15.43
C ASP A 197 -11.89 -20.81 -13.99
N ALA A 198 -12.76 -20.14 -13.23
CA ALA A 198 -12.52 -19.84 -11.82
C ALA A 198 -12.39 -21.10 -10.95
N PHE A 199 -13.28 -22.08 -11.10
CA PHE A 199 -13.18 -23.34 -10.34
C PHE A 199 -11.98 -24.18 -10.78
N GLN A 200 -11.66 -24.23 -12.07
CA GLN A 200 -10.45 -24.91 -12.57
C GLN A 200 -9.17 -24.28 -12.01
N LEU A 201 -9.13 -22.96 -11.84
CA LEU A 201 -8.00 -22.27 -11.24
C LEU A 201 -7.76 -22.73 -9.79
N ILE A 202 -8.81 -23.03 -9.02
CA ILE A 202 -8.68 -23.58 -7.66
C ILE A 202 -8.01 -24.94 -7.71
N VAL A 203 -8.51 -25.86 -8.54
CA VAL A 203 -7.97 -27.23 -8.66
C VAL A 203 -6.50 -27.20 -9.10
N LYS A 204 -6.16 -26.29 -10.01
CA LYS A 204 -4.81 -26.19 -10.57
C LYS A 204 -3.81 -25.49 -9.64
N ARG A 205 -4.20 -24.37 -9.02
CA ARG A 205 -3.29 -23.52 -8.22
C ARG A 205 -3.30 -23.90 -6.74
N TYR A 206 -4.41 -24.42 -6.23
CA TYR A 206 -4.64 -24.64 -4.80
C TYR A 206 -5.18 -26.05 -4.49
N PRO A 207 -4.51 -27.13 -4.97
CA PRO A 207 -5.01 -28.51 -4.82
C PRO A 207 -5.13 -28.97 -3.36
N GLU A 208 -4.39 -28.36 -2.44
CA GLU A 208 -4.42 -28.67 -1.00
C GLU A 208 -5.37 -27.77 -0.20
N SER A 209 -6.06 -26.82 -0.85
CA SER A 209 -6.98 -25.90 -0.17
C SER A 209 -8.28 -26.60 0.22
N ALA A 210 -8.94 -26.08 1.27
CA ALA A 210 -10.26 -26.56 1.70
C ALA A 210 -11.35 -26.36 0.62
N GLN A 211 -11.11 -25.45 -0.34
CA GLN A 211 -12.01 -25.13 -1.43
C GLN A 211 -11.86 -26.08 -2.63
N ASN A 212 -10.77 -26.85 -2.72
CA ASN A 212 -10.50 -27.71 -3.87
C ASN A 212 -11.64 -28.70 -4.13
N GLN A 213 -12.07 -29.45 -3.10
CA GLN A 213 -13.17 -30.41 -3.26
C GLN A 213 -14.46 -29.76 -3.75
N LYS A 214 -14.79 -28.56 -3.25
CA LYS A 214 -15.99 -27.84 -3.68
C LYS A 214 -15.89 -27.39 -5.13
N ALA A 215 -14.70 -26.96 -5.57
CA ALA A 215 -14.46 -26.60 -6.95
C ALA A 215 -14.61 -27.80 -7.88
N GLU A 216 -14.07 -28.97 -7.52
CA GLU A 216 -14.27 -30.22 -8.27
C GLU A 216 -15.75 -30.61 -8.34
N ASP A 217 -16.50 -30.48 -7.24
CA ASP A 217 -17.94 -30.79 -7.22
C ASP A 217 -18.73 -29.87 -8.15
N GLU A 218 -18.41 -28.57 -8.20
CA GLU A 218 -19.07 -27.62 -9.11
C GLU A 218 -18.68 -27.87 -10.58
N LEU A 219 -17.42 -28.23 -10.87
CA LEU A 219 -16.97 -28.57 -12.24
C LEU A 219 -17.62 -29.85 -12.78
N ASN A 220 -18.11 -30.75 -11.92
CA ASN A 220 -18.78 -31.98 -12.34
C ASN A 220 -20.29 -31.78 -12.58
N ARG A 221 -20.86 -30.62 -12.20
CA ARG A 221 -22.31 -30.37 -12.29
C ARG A 221 -22.77 -29.89 -13.67
N TRP A 222 -21.86 -29.40 -14.50
CA TRP A 222 -22.14 -28.81 -15.82
C TRP A 222 -20.85 -28.81 -16.65
#